data_AF-A0A2M8PLK7-F1
#
_entry.id   AF-A0A2M8PLK7-F1
#
_cell.length_a   1.000
_cell.length_b   1.000
_cell.length_c   1.000
_cell.angle_alpha   90.00
_cell.angle_beta   90.00
_cell.angle_gamma   90.00
#
_symmetry.space_group_name_H-M   'P 1'
#
loop_
_entity.id
_entity.type
_entity.pdbx_description
1 polymer ?
#
loop_
_entity_poly.entity_id
_entity_poly.type
_entity_poly.pdbx_seq_one_letter_code
_entity_poly.pdbx_strand_id
1 'polypeptide(L)'
;WYDPQDLRYRFPHVLTVLPPPFEWCAIPAGEVTLVENNYDDSYIKKGESQTFPVAAFAMAKYPVTNAQYRVFWEAGGYDERKWWTDEGWKEREKNSWTQPRYWDD
;
A
#
# COMPACT_ATOMS: atom_id res chain seq x y z
N TRP A 1 15.05 -3.40 -25.61
CA TRP A 1 14.42 -4.73 -25.46
C TRP A 1 13.23 -4.56 -24.52
N TYR A 2 12.04 -4.95 -24.96
CA TYR A 2 10.81 -4.91 -24.16
C TYR A 2 10.81 -6.11 -23.22
N ASP A 3 10.82 -5.86 -21.92
CA ASP A 3 10.56 -6.88 -20.91
C ASP A 3 9.11 -6.73 -20.42
N PRO A 4 8.18 -7.63 -20.80
CA PRO A 4 6.79 -7.58 -20.34
C PRO A 4 6.64 -7.74 -18.82
N GLN A 5 7.70 -8.12 -18.10
CA GLN A 5 7.73 -8.18 -16.63
C GLN A 5 8.30 -6.90 -15.99
N ASP A 6 8.82 -5.95 -16.78
CA ASP A 6 9.30 -4.68 -16.24
C ASP A 6 8.10 -3.81 -15.80
N LEU A 7 7.94 -3.74 -14.48
CA LEU A 7 6.84 -3.05 -13.82
C LEU A 7 6.83 -1.53 -14.06
N ARG A 8 7.93 -0.95 -14.56
CA ARG A 8 7.95 0.46 -14.99
C ARG A 8 6.97 0.74 -16.13
N TYR A 9 6.73 -0.24 -17.00
CA TYR A 9 5.77 -0.08 -18.11
C TYR A 9 4.33 -0.35 -17.69
N ARG A 10 4.11 -1.19 -16.68
CA ARG A 10 2.77 -1.42 -16.11
C ARG A 10 2.26 -0.23 -15.29
N PHE A 11 3.17 0.53 -14.68
CA PHE A 11 2.83 1.67 -13.81
C PHE A 11 3.63 2.93 -14.19
N PRO A 12 3.47 3.45 -15.42
CA PRO A 12 4.36 4.47 -15.97
C PRO A 12 4.32 5.79 -15.20
N HIS A 13 3.20 6.08 -14.53
CA HIS A 13 3.00 7.35 -13.81
C HIS A 13 3.48 7.32 -12.36
N VAL A 14 3.77 6.15 -11.80
CA VAL A 14 4.17 6.09 -10.38
C VAL A 14 5.53 6.74 -10.17
N LEU A 15 6.46 6.52 -11.09
CA LEU A 15 7.79 7.16 -11.06
C LEU A 15 7.75 8.66 -11.37
N THR A 16 6.67 9.16 -11.98
CA THR A 16 6.51 10.61 -12.24
C THR A 16 5.92 11.36 -11.05
N VAL A 17 5.25 10.65 -10.14
CA VAL A 17 4.54 11.25 -9.00
C VAL A 17 5.28 11.01 -7.68
N LEU A 18 5.91 9.84 -7.50
CA LEU A 18 6.65 9.52 -6.28
C LEU A 18 8.13 9.87 -6.44
N PRO A 19 8.66 10.86 -5.68
CA PRO A 19 10.08 11.17 -5.71
C PRO A 19 10.93 9.96 -5.27
N PRO A 20 12.18 9.83 -5.76
CA PRO A 20 13.10 8.80 -5.29
C PRO A 20 13.34 8.88 -3.76
N PRO A 21 13.62 7.74 -3.09
CA PRO A 21 13.76 6.40 -3.66
C PRO A 21 12.40 5.70 -3.87
N PHE A 22 12.20 5.10 -5.04
CA PHE A 22 11.08 4.20 -5.32
C PHE A 22 11.53 3.10 -6.29
N GLU A 23 11.17 1.86 -5.99
CA GLU A 23 11.45 0.69 -6.82
C GLU A 23 10.33 -0.34 -6.62
N TRP A 24 9.98 -1.07 -7.68
CA TRP A 24 9.02 -2.16 -7.61
C TRP A 24 9.71 -3.50 -7.38
N CYS A 25 9.11 -4.33 -6.52
CA CYS A 25 9.42 -5.75 -6.39
C CYS A 25 8.29 -6.57 -7.04
N ALA A 26 8.62 -7.39 -8.04
CA ALA A 26 7.68 -8.35 -8.62
C ALA A 26 7.58 -9.61 -7.75
N ILE A 27 6.36 -9.99 -7.40
CA ILE A 27 6.07 -11.21 -6.65
C ILE A 27 5.33 -12.17 -7.60
N PRO A 28 5.92 -13.32 -7.95
CA PRO A 28 5.28 -14.27 -8.85
C PRO A 28 4.04 -14.89 -8.20
N ALA A 29 3.12 -15.39 -9.04
CA ALA A 29 1.99 -16.17 -8.55
C ALA A 29 2.50 -17.46 -7.89
N GLY A 30 1.81 -17.91 -6.84
CA GLY A 30 2.18 -19.14 -6.14
C GLY A 30 1.27 -19.41 -4.96
N GLU A 31 1.70 -20.33 -4.10
CA GLU A 31 1.02 -20.64 -2.85
C GLU A 31 1.81 -20.08 -1.68
N VAL A 32 1.10 -19.44 -0.74
CA VAL A 32 1.68 -18.90 0.48
C VAL A 32 1.03 -19.59 1.66
N THR A 33 1.85 -20.17 2.54
CA THR A 33 1.39 -20.73 3.81
C THR A 33 1.60 -19.71 4.91
N LEU A 34 0.50 -19.28 5.53
CA LEU A 34 0.52 -18.53 6.77
C LEU A 34 0.52 -19.52 7.94
N VAL A 35 1.39 -19.26 8.91
CA VAL A 35 1.49 -20.01 10.15
C VAL A 35 1.19 -19.09 11.32
N GLU A 36 0.87 -19.67 12.46
CA GLU A 36 0.73 -18.91 13.69
C GLU A 36 2.07 -18.21 14.04
N ASN A 37 2.01 -16.97 14.55
CA ASN A 37 3.17 -16.11 14.76
C ASN A 37 3.66 -16.03 16.24
N ASN A 38 3.15 -16.89 17.13
CA ASN A 38 3.35 -16.93 18.57
C ASN A 38 2.85 -15.71 19.36
N TYR A 39 2.06 -14.83 18.73
CA TYR A 39 1.41 -13.70 19.40
C TYR A 39 -0.09 -13.97 19.58
N ASP A 40 -0.68 -13.36 20.63
CA ASP A 40 -2.10 -13.53 20.98
C ASP A 40 -3.06 -12.99 19.90
N ASP A 41 -2.57 -12.14 19.00
CA ASP A 41 -3.29 -11.54 17.88
C ASP A 41 -3.07 -12.28 16.54
N SER A 42 -2.52 -13.50 16.59
CA SER A 42 -2.31 -14.31 15.39
C SER A 42 -3.61 -14.51 14.60
N TYR A 43 -3.59 -14.16 13.32
CA TYR A 43 -4.69 -14.42 12.38
C TYR A 43 -4.87 -15.93 12.12
N ILE A 44 -3.83 -16.73 12.32
CA ILE A 44 -3.87 -18.19 12.24
C ILE A 44 -3.96 -18.76 13.65
N LYS A 45 -4.92 -19.67 13.88
CA LYS A 45 -5.08 -20.31 15.19
C LYS A 45 -3.82 -21.07 15.59
N LYS A 46 -3.53 -21.07 16.89
CA LYS A 46 -2.36 -21.76 17.44
C LYS A 46 -2.34 -23.23 17.05
N GLY A 47 -1.21 -23.68 16.49
CA GLY A 47 -1.02 -25.06 16.02
C GLY A 47 -1.61 -25.36 14.63
N GLU A 48 -2.18 -24.35 13.96
CA GLU A 48 -2.70 -24.48 12.60
C GLU A 48 -1.78 -23.77 11.58
N SER A 49 -1.99 -24.09 10.31
CA SER A 49 -1.45 -23.36 9.16
C SER A 49 -2.50 -23.31 8.06
N GLN A 50 -2.49 -22.26 7.26
CA GLN A 50 -3.41 -22.12 6.12
C GLN A 50 -2.64 -21.71 4.87
N THR A 51 -2.89 -22.41 3.77
CA THR A 51 -2.26 -22.14 2.48
C THR A 51 -3.24 -21.44 1.55
N PHE A 52 -2.77 -20.37 0.90
CA PHE A 52 -3.56 -19.54 0.01
C PHE A 52 -2.92 -19.48 -1.38
N PRO A 53 -3.69 -19.65 -2.46
CA PRO A 53 -3.24 -19.28 -3.79
C PRO A 53 -3.19 -17.75 -3.90
N VAL A 54 -2.05 -17.22 -4.33
CA VAL A 54 -1.82 -15.78 -4.48
C VAL A 54 -1.46 -15.52 -5.94
N ALA A 55 -2.22 -14.64 -6.59
CA ALA A 55 -1.93 -14.20 -7.95
C ALA A 55 -0.65 -13.35 -7.99
N ALA A 56 0.00 -13.27 -9.16
CA ALA A 56 1.18 -12.43 -9.32
C ALA A 56 0.84 -10.95 -9.07
N PHE A 57 1.66 -10.28 -8.27
CA PHE A 57 1.48 -8.87 -7.94
C PHE A 57 2.82 -8.13 -7.85
N ALA A 58 2.74 -6.81 -7.66
CA ALA A 58 3.88 -5.95 -7.45
C ALA A 58 3.73 -5.21 -6.12
N MET A 59 4.84 -4.99 -5.43
CA MET A 59 4.86 -4.24 -4.18
C MET A 59 6.02 -3.26 -4.20
N ALA A 60 5.83 -2.09 -3.59
CA ALA A 60 6.91 -1.13 -3.43
C ALA A 60 8.00 -1.72 -2.53
N LYS A 61 9.27 -1.56 -2.94
CA LYS A 61 10.44 -2.02 -2.17
C LYS A 61 10.61 -1.28 -0.85
N TYR A 62 10.12 -0.04 -0.78
CA TYR A 62 10.22 0.84 0.37
C TYR A 62 8.83 1.32 0.80
N PRO A 63 8.60 1.54 2.11
CA PRO A 63 7.42 2.26 2.57
C PRO A 63 7.32 3.66 1.95
N VAL A 64 6.10 4.18 1.84
CA VAL A 64 5.86 5.56 1.40
C VAL A 64 6.49 6.54 2.40
N THR A 65 7.31 7.47 1.90
CA THR A 65 7.96 8.50 2.73
C THR A 65 7.05 9.70 2.97
N ASN A 66 7.37 10.55 3.96
CA ASN A 66 6.63 11.80 4.18
C ASN A 66 6.64 12.71 2.93
N ALA A 67 7.77 12.79 2.21
CA ALA A 67 7.86 13.57 0.97
C ALA A 67 6.96 13.03 -0.14
N GLN A 68 6.85 11.70 -0.26
CA GLN A 68 5.92 11.05 -1.19
C GLN A 68 4.47 11.25 -0.77
N TYR A 69 4.16 11.13 0.53
CA TYR A 69 2.80 11.34 1.04
C TYR A 69 2.34 12.79 0.88
N ARG A 70 3.27 13.76 0.97
CA ARG A 70 2.98 15.19 0.73
C ARG A 70 2.38 15.43 -0.66
N VAL A 71 2.79 14.67 -1.68
CA VAL A 71 2.20 14.78 -3.03
C VAL A 71 0.70 14.41 -3.03
N PHE A 72 0.30 13.39 -2.27
CA PHE A 72 -1.12 13.06 -2.07
C PHE A 72 -1.86 14.18 -1.33
N TRP A 73 -1.23 14.75 -0.30
CA TRP A 73 -1.82 15.83 0.48
C TRP A 73 -2.03 17.10 -0.35
N GLU A 74 -1.00 17.57 -1.06
CA GLU A 74 -1.03 18.77 -1.91
C GLU A 74 -1.99 18.63 -3.10
N ALA A 75 -2.23 17.40 -3.57
CA ALA A 75 -3.22 17.12 -4.59
C ALA A 75 -4.68 17.11 -4.07
N GLY A 76 -4.92 17.45 -2.79
CA GLY A 76 -6.25 17.45 -2.19
C GLY A 76 -6.73 16.05 -1.77
N GLY A 77 -5.80 15.14 -1.47
CA GLY A 77 -6.11 13.74 -1.17
C GLY A 77 -7.09 13.54 0.00
N TYR A 78 -7.12 14.45 0.97
CA TYR A 78 -8.09 14.45 2.07
C TYR A 78 -9.45 15.06 1.70
N ASP A 79 -9.54 15.79 0.60
CA ASP A 79 -10.74 16.51 0.17
C ASP A 79 -11.47 15.81 -0.99
N GLU A 80 -10.79 14.89 -1.67
CA GLU A 80 -11.35 14.16 -2.81
C GLU A 80 -11.92 12.79 -2.42
N ARG A 81 -13.25 12.70 -2.34
CA ARG A 81 -14.02 11.49 -1.98
C ARG A 81 -13.64 10.21 -2.76
N LYS A 82 -13.26 10.36 -4.03
CA LYS A 82 -12.97 9.26 -4.96
C LYS A 82 -11.79 8.38 -4.53
N TRP A 83 -10.93 8.88 -3.63
CA TRP A 83 -9.75 8.16 -3.12
C TRP A 83 -10.04 7.32 -1.87
N TRP A 84 -11.25 7.42 -1.31
CA TRP A 84 -11.60 6.80 -0.03
C TRP A 84 -12.67 5.73 -0.22
N THR A 85 -12.66 4.73 0.66
CA THR A 85 -13.85 3.88 0.85
C THR A 85 -14.94 4.67 1.59
N ASP A 86 -16.16 4.15 1.60
CA ASP A 86 -17.29 4.76 2.30
C ASP A 86 -17.03 4.86 3.81
N GLU A 87 -16.50 3.80 4.42
CA GLU A 87 -16.13 3.79 5.84
C GLU A 87 -14.97 4.76 6.11
N GLY A 88 -13.95 4.76 5.24
CA GLY A 88 -12.79 5.63 5.39
C GLY A 88 -13.16 7.11 5.31
N TRP A 89 -14.04 7.49 4.37
CA TRP A 89 -14.50 8.86 4.23
C TRP A 89 -15.32 9.32 5.45
N LYS A 90 -16.24 8.49 5.95
CA LYS A 90 -17.02 8.78 7.16
C LYS A 90 -16.13 9.02 8.37
N GLU A 91 -15.11 8.16 8.57
CA GLU A 91 -14.20 8.33 9.70
C GLU A 91 -13.30 9.56 9.52
N ARG A 92 -12.87 9.87 8.29
CA ARG A 92 -12.17 11.11 7.95
C ARG A 92 -12.98 12.35 8.30
N GLU A 93 -14.26 12.40 7.92
CA GLU A 93 -15.16 13.53 8.22
C GLU A 93 -15.39 13.67 9.72
N LYS A 94 -15.76 12.56 10.38
CA LYS A 94 -16.03 12.50 11.83
C LYS A 94 -14.86 13.00 12.66
N ASN A 95 -13.63 12.66 12.27
CA ASN A 95 -12.42 13.09 12.98
C ASN A 95 -11.72 14.30 12.34
N SER A 96 -12.34 14.89 11.30
CA SER A 96 -11.80 16.04 10.55
C SER A 96 -10.34 15.87 10.13
N TRP A 97 -9.96 14.69 9.60
CA TRP A 97 -8.58 14.48 9.17
C TRP A 97 -8.25 15.35 7.96
N THR A 98 -7.17 16.12 8.06
CA THR A 98 -6.62 16.94 6.99
C THR A 98 -5.18 16.57 6.64
N GLN A 99 -4.51 15.83 7.53
CA GLN A 99 -3.11 15.42 7.41
C GLN A 99 -2.85 14.23 8.36
N PRO A 100 -1.67 13.57 8.25
CA PRO A 100 -1.26 12.55 9.20
C PRO A 100 -1.18 13.11 10.63
N ARG A 101 -1.39 12.24 11.61
CA ARG A 101 -1.30 12.61 13.03
C ARG A 101 0.11 13.13 13.34
N TYR A 102 0.17 14.23 14.09
CA TYR A 102 1.39 14.92 14.54
C TYR A 102 2.19 15.67 13.46
N TRP A 103 1.67 15.81 12.24
CA TRP A 103 2.23 16.78 11.31
C TRP A 103 1.83 18.19 11.75
N ASP A 104 2.76 19.14 11.69
CA ASP A 104 2.58 20.55 12.04
C ASP A 104 3.13 21.51 10.96
N ASP A 105 3.45 20.95 9.78
CA ASP A 105 3.86 21.68 8.57
C ASP A 105 2.82 22.71 8.09
#